data_AF-A0A7S1BJZ3-F1
#
_entry.id   AF-A0A7S1BJZ3-F1
#
_cell.length_a   1.000
_cell.length_b   1.000
_cell.length_c   1.000
_cell.angle_alpha   90.00
_cell.angle_beta   90.00
_cell.angle_gamma   90.00
#
_symmetry.space_group_name_H-M   'P 1'
#
loop_
_entity.id
_entity.type
_entity.pdbx_description
1 polymer ?
#
loop_
_entity_poly.entity_id
_entity_poly.type
_entity_poly.pdbx_seq_one_letter_code
_entity_poly.pdbx_strand_id
1 'polypeptide(L)'
;MSLSVDYLIRPLDVFRELARVLRPGGRLLVTFSDRCFPTKAVAAWLSSDDVGRLAMVATYLHVAVGEWEEIVAWDIKLPPLESPQRPGMRELMKDPALGLAWAAANAAAARTRGGDPLYCVRGIKEEDGGGKLGRG
;
A
#
# COMPACT_ATOMS: atom_id res chain seq x y z
N MET A 1 9.02 -12.97 -9.95
CA MET A 1 8.68 -11.61 -10.45
C MET A 1 7.24 -11.34 -10.09
N SER A 2 6.95 -10.28 -9.35
CA SER A 2 5.56 -9.84 -9.14
C SER A 2 5.21 -8.87 -10.26
N LEU A 3 4.12 -9.13 -11.00
CA LEU A 3 3.51 -8.16 -11.90
C LEU A 3 2.52 -7.34 -11.08
N SER A 4 2.68 -6.02 -11.08
CA SER A 4 1.86 -5.10 -10.30
C SER A 4 0.77 -4.44 -11.17
N VAL A 5 -0.23 -3.85 -10.51
CA VAL A 5 -1.46 -3.31 -11.11
C VAL A 5 -1.21 -2.15 -12.09
N ASP A 6 -0.10 -1.45 -11.92
CA ASP A 6 0.37 -0.31 -12.71
C ASP A 6 0.72 -0.65 -14.18
N TYR A 7 0.85 -1.94 -14.50
CA TYR A 7 1.13 -2.41 -15.86
C TYR A 7 -0.10 -2.99 -16.58
N LEU A 8 -1.26 -3.05 -15.94
CA LEU A 8 -2.46 -3.66 -16.53
C LEU A 8 -3.07 -2.76 -17.58
N ILE A 9 -3.02 -3.20 -18.85
CA ILE A 9 -3.71 -2.54 -19.97
C ILE A 9 -5.21 -2.88 -20.03
N ARG A 10 -5.63 -3.98 -19.38
CA ARG A 10 -7.03 -4.42 -19.27
C ARG A 10 -7.36 -4.80 -17.81
N PRO A 11 -7.34 -3.84 -16.87
CA PRO A 11 -7.50 -4.13 -15.45
C PRO A 11 -8.86 -4.76 -15.14
N LEU A 12 -9.94 -4.30 -15.76
CA LEU A 12 -11.28 -4.85 -15.49
C LEU A 12 -11.41 -6.34 -15.82
N ASP A 13 -10.80 -6.80 -16.92
CA ASP A 13 -10.84 -8.22 -17.31
C ASP A 13 -10.12 -9.08 -16.26
N VAL A 14 -8.98 -8.60 -15.75
CA VAL A 14 -8.21 -9.28 -14.70
C VAL A 14 -9.01 -9.32 -13.39
N PHE A 15 -9.60 -8.20 -12.98
CA PHE A 15 -10.35 -8.14 -11.72
C PHE A 15 -11.66 -8.95 -11.77
N ARG A 16 -12.30 -9.05 -12.94
CA ARG A 16 -13.43 -9.99 -13.15
C ARG A 16 -13.00 -11.43 -13.00
N GLU A 17 -11.85 -11.78 -13.57
CA GLU A 17 -11.32 -13.14 -13.45
C GLU A 17 -10.94 -13.47 -12.00
N LEU A 18 -10.35 -12.51 -11.27
CA LEU A 18 -10.07 -12.65 -9.84
C LEU A 18 -11.36 -12.93 -9.03
N ALA A 19 -12.44 -12.19 -9.30
CA ALA A 19 -13.73 -12.44 -8.67
C ALA A 19 -14.30 -13.81 -9.04
N ARG A 20 -14.18 -14.24 -10.31
CA ARG A 20 -14.68 -15.53 -10.78
C ARG A 20 -14.00 -16.70 -10.08
N VAL A 21 -12.69 -16.62 -9.82
CA VAL A 21 -11.91 -17.70 -9.20
C VAL A 21 -11.94 -17.67 -7.68
N LEU A 22 -12.20 -16.52 -7.06
CA LEU A 22 -12.33 -16.42 -5.61
C LEU A 22 -13.64 -17.05 -5.15
N ARG A 23 -13.56 -17.81 -4.05
CA ARG A 23 -14.72 -18.31 -3.33
C ARG A 23 -15.51 -17.14 -2.73
N PRO A 24 -16.83 -17.26 -2.57
CA PRO A 24 -17.61 -16.31 -1.79
C PRO A 24 -17.00 -16.11 -0.39
N GLY A 25 -16.96 -14.87 0.12
CA GLY A 25 -16.22 -14.49 1.34
C GLY A 25 -14.68 -14.41 1.18
N GLY A 26 -14.15 -14.71 -0.02
CA GLY A 26 -12.72 -14.64 -0.33
C GLY A 26 -12.20 -13.20 -0.32
N ARG A 27 -10.96 -13.01 0.15
CA ARG A 27 -10.32 -11.68 0.26
C ARG A 27 -9.34 -11.47 -0.88
N LEU A 28 -9.46 -10.35 -1.59
CA LEU A 28 -8.44 -9.86 -2.52
C LEU A 28 -7.68 -8.69 -1.86
N LEU A 29 -6.36 -8.74 -1.90
CA LEU A 29 -5.50 -7.64 -1.45
C LEU A 29 -4.60 -7.23 -2.61
N VAL A 30 -4.73 -5.98 -3.05
CA VAL A 30 -3.89 -5.37 -4.07
C VAL A 30 -2.93 -4.42 -3.39
N THR A 31 -1.64 -4.72 -3.44
CA THR A 31 -0.60 -3.88 -2.87
C THR A 31 0.23 -3.24 -3.96
N PHE A 32 0.52 -1.96 -3.83
CA PHE A 32 1.32 -1.21 -4.80
C PHE A 32 2.05 -0.04 -4.13
N SER A 33 3.06 0.45 -4.82
CA SER A 33 3.87 1.59 -4.38
C SER A 33 4.19 2.51 -5.56
N ASP A 34 4.97 3.56 -5.33
CA ASP A 34 5.36 4.50 -6.39
C ASP A 34 6.52 3.97 -7.24
N ARG A 35 7.20 2.90 -6.80
CA ARG A 35 8.23 2.20 -7.58
C ARG A 35 7.59 1.42 -8.73
N CYS A 36 7.64 2.04 -9.90
CA CYS A 36 7.36 1.37 -11.17
C CYS A 36 8.50 1.60 -12.16
N PHE A 37 8.47 0.88 -13.28
CA PHE A 37 9.26 1.21 -14.47
C PHE A 37 8.44 2.21 -15.30
N PRO A 38 8.78 3.51 -15.34
CA PRO A 38 7.92 4.52 -15.96
C PRO A 38 7.69 4.30 -17.46
N THR A 39 8.63 3.62 -18.13
CA THR A 39 8.49 3.27 -19.55
C THR A 39 7.55 2.09 -19.81
N LYS A 40 7.05 1.44 -18.75
CA LYS A 40 6.15 0.27 -18.81
C LYS A 40 4.79 0.53 -18.18
N ALA A 41 4.74 1.39 -17.15
CA ALA A 41 3.50 1.72 -16.46
C ALA A 41 2.51 2.42 -17.41
N VAL A 42 1.21 2.17 -17.19
CA VAL A 42 0.16 2.81 -17.98
C VAL A 42 0.15 4.32 -17.72
N ALA A 43 -0.12 5.12 -18.76
CA ALA A 43 -0.06 6.58 -18.65
C ALA A 43 -0.98 7.14 -17.55
N ALA A 44 -2.16 6.54 -17.38
CA ALA A 44 -3.08 6.90 -16.31
C ALA A 44 -2.43 6.81 -14.92
N TRP A 45 -1.66 5.74 -14.66
CA TRP A 45 -0.96 5.52 -13.39
C TRP A 45 0.08 6.62 -13.10
N LEU A 46 0.86 6.97 -14.12
CA LEU A 46 1.92 7.99 -14.03
C LEU A 46 1.35 9.40 -13.86
N SER A 47 0.14 9.65 -14.38
CA SER A 47 -0.55 10.94 -14.26
C SER A 47 -1.34 11.12 -12.96
N SER A 48 -1.50 10.07 -12.16
CA SER A 48 -2.24 10.13 -10.89
C SER A 48 -1.30 10.41 -9.71
N ASP A 49 -1.82 11.13 -8.72
CA ASP A 49 -1.24 11.21 -7.38
C ASP A 49 -1.63 9.97 -6.54
N ASP A 50 -1.15 9.91 -5.30
CA ASP A 50 -1.36 8.78 -4.39
C ASP A 50 -2.85 8.45 -4.22
N VAL A 51 -3.68 9.49 -4.01
CA VAL A 51 -5.13 9.36 -3.87
C VAL A 51 -5.77 8.89 -5.18
N GLY A 52 -5.33 9.42 -6.32
CA GLY A 52 -5.79 9.01 -7.64
C GLY A 52 -5.49 7.55 -7.94
N ARG A 53 -4.29 7.05 -7.59
CA ARG A 53 -3.92 5.64 -7.76
C ARG A 53 -4.77 4.72 -6.87
N LEU A 54 -4.99 5.10 -5.62
CA LEU A 54 -5.90 4.41 -4.71
C LEU A 54 -7.32 4.34 -5.26
N ALA A 55 -7.86 5.47 -5.69
CA ALA A 55 -9.20 5.56 -6.27
C ALA A 55 -9.30 4.72 -7.55
N MET A 56 -8.27 4.70 -8.38
CA MET A 56 -8.21 3.91 -9.61
C MET A 56 -8.31 2.41 -9.31
N VAL A 57 -7.53 1.89 -8.36
CA VAL A 57 -7.57 0.46 -7.98
C VAL A 57 -8.89 0.11 -7.29
N ALA A 58 -9.39 0.98 -6.40
CA ALA A 58 -10.71 0.82 -5.80
C ALA A 58 -11.84 0.77 -6.84
N THR A 59 -11.74 1.61 -7.88
CA THR A 59 -12.69 1.63 -8.99
C THR A 59 -12.63 0.34 -9.80
N TYR A 60 -11.44 -0.25 -10.01
CA TYR A 60 -11.32 -1.55 -10.68
C TYR A 60 -12.05 -2.65 -9.92
N LEU A 61 -11.93 -2.70 -8.60
CA LEU A 61 -12.71 -3.60 -7.76
C LEU A 61 -14.21 -3.34 -7.94
N HIS A 62 -14.66 -2.11 -7.69
CA HIS A 62 -16.08 -1.75 -7.70
C HIS A 62 -16.76 -2.00 -9.06
N VAL A 63 -16.08 -1.68 -10.16
CA VAL A 63 -16.64 -1.77 -11.53
C VAL A 63 -16.48 -3.17 -12.11
N ALA A 64 -15.43 -3.92 -11.75
CA ALA A 64 -15.25 -5.27 -12.29
C ALA A 64 -16.41 -6.18 -11.91
N VAL A 65 -16.84 -6.12 -10.64
CA VAL A 65 -17.97 -6.90 -10.11
C VAL A 65 -18.60 -6.09 -8.96
N GLY A 66 -19.91 -5.88 -8.95
CA GLY A 66 -20.60 -5.14 -7.87
C GLY A 66 -20.63 -5.87 -6.51
N GLU A 67 -19.81 -6.91 -6.33
CA GLU A 67 -19.83 -7.89 -5.23
C GLU A 67 -18.62 -7.71 -4.29
N TRP A 68 -18.04 -6.51 -4.18
CA TRP A 68 -16.90 -6.28 -3.28
C TRP A 68 -17.28 -5.39 -2.12
N GLU A 69 -17.21 -5.94 -0.90
CA GLU A 69 -17.38 -5.19 0.33
C GLU A 69 -16.02 -4.75 0.91
N GLU A 70 -16.05 -3.68 1.71
CA GLU A 70 -14.95 -3.25 2.60
C GLU A 70 -13.65 -2.82 1.90
N ILE A 71 -13.77 -1.91 0.92
CA ILE A 71 -12.62 -1.29 0.26
C ILE A 71 -11.87 -0.37 1.22
N VAL A 72 -10.72 -0.84 1.72
CA VAL A 72 -9.86 -0.06 2.62
C VAL A 72 -8.50 0.15 2.00
N ALA A 73 -8.08 1.42 1.99
CA ALA A 73 -6.76 1.89 1.58
C ALA A 73 -5.90 2.15 2.83
N TRP A 74 -4.81 1.41 3.00
CA TRP A 74 -3.84 1.61 4.09
C TRP A 74 -2.53 2.18 3.56
N ASP A 75 -1.99 3.22 4.19
CA ASP A 75 -0.56 3.58 4.09
C ASP A 75 0.21 2.74 5.11
N ILE A 76 1.02 1.79 4.64
CA ILE A 76 1.75 0.83 5.49
C ILE A 76 3.13 1.40 5.93
N LYS A 77 3.33 2.72 5.87
CA LYS A 77 4.55 3.33 6.43
C LYS A 77 4.72 2.96 7.91
N LEU A 78 5.92 2.50 8.25
CA LEU A 78 6.40 2.65 9.62
C LEU A 78 6.43 4.15 9.94
N PRO A 79 5.97 4.59 11.12
CA PRO A 79 6.16 5.97 11.53
C PRO A 79 7.66 6.30 11.42
N PRO A 80 8.01 7.54 11.02
CA PRO A 80 9.41 7.95 10.98
C PRO A 80 10.03 7.65 12.33
N LEU A 81 11.18 6.95 12.34
CA LEU A 81 11.93 6.82 13.59
C LEU A 81 12.32 8.23 14.03
N GLU A 82 11.97 8.59 15.26
CA GLU A 82 12.39 9.85 15.84
C GLU A 82 13.93 9.90 15.85
N SER A 83 14.48 11.03 15.43
CA SER A 83 15.92 11.20 15.47
C SER A 83 16.35 11.27 16.94
N PRO A 84 17.28 10.42 17.41
CA PRO A 84 17.76 10.48 18.78
C PRO A 84 18.35 11.85 19.11
N GLN A 85 18.08 12.32 20.33
CA GLN A 85 18.64 13.57 20.83
C GLN A 85 20.17 13.49 20.85
N ARG A 86 20.83 14.55 20.39
CA ARG A 86 22.30 14.62 20.38
C ARG A 86 22.83 14.69 21.81
N PRO A 87 23.77 13.81 22.22
CA PRO A 87 24.38 13.87 23.54
C PRO A 87 25.05 15.22 23.80
N GLY A 88 25.02 15.66 25.06
CA GLY A 88 25.68 16.90 25.48
C GLY A 88 27.21 16.77 25.44
N MET A 89 27.91 17.90 25.31
CA MET A 89 29.38 17.92 25.26
C MET A 89 30.04 17.27 26.49
N ARG A 90 29.41 17.44 27.67
CA ARG A 90 29.88 16.82 28.93
C ARG A 90 29.72 15.30 28.95
N GLU A 91 28.71 14.77 28.28
CA GLU A 91 28.47 13.32 28.19
C GLU A 91 29.42 12.69 27.18
N LEU A 92 29.66 13.36 26.06
CA LEU A 92 30.63 12.93 25.04
C LEU A 92 32.08 12.89 25.57
N MET A 93 32.45 13.83 26.45
CA MET A 93 33.78 13.79 27.10
C MET A 93 33.93 12.59 28.05
N LYS A 94 32.84 12.15 28.68
CA LYS A 94 32.84 10.99 29.58
C LYS A 94 32.80 9.67 28.82
N ASP A 95 32.06 9.65 27.72
CA ASP A 95 31.92 8.49 26.85
C ASP A 95 31.87 8.92 25.37
N PRO A 96 33.00 8.87 24.66
CA PRO A 96 33.06 9.17 23.24
C PRO A 96 32.23 8.22 22.37
N ALA A 97 31.92 7.00 22.84
CA ALA A 97 31.16 6.01 22.08
C ALA A 97 29.69 6.46 21.89
N LEU A 98 29.16 7.32 22.78
CA LEU A 98 27.84 7.92 22.62
C LEU A 98 27.73 8.74 21.32
N GLY A 99 28.81 9.36 20.87
CA GLY A 99 28.84 10.09 19.60
C GLY A 99 28.69 9.16 18.40
N LEU A 100 29.34 8.00 18.45
CA LEU A 100 29.27 6.98 17.39
C LEU A 100 27.89 6.28 17.39
N ALA A 101 27.37 5.94 18.58
CA ALA A 101 26.04 5.35 18.75
C ALA A 101 24.94 6.29 18.26
N TRP A 102 25.02 7.58 18.61
CA TRP A 102 24.13 8.62 18.11
C TRP A 102 24.20 8.73 16.58
N ALA A 103 25.40 8.75 16.00
CA ALA A 103 25.58 8.85 14.55
C ALA A 103 24.97 7.64 13.82
N ALA A 104 25.17 6.44 14.33
CA ALA A 104 24.59 5.21 13.78
C ALA A 104 23.05 5.23 13.87
N ALA A 105 22.49 5.61 15.02
CA ALA A 105 21.05 5.68 15.22
C ALA A 105 20.39 6.79 14.38
N ASN A 106 21.04 7.95 14.22
CA ASN A 106 20.58 9.00 13.30
C ASN A 106 20.61 8.57 11.84
N ALA A 107 21.65 7.86 11.42
CA ALA A 107 21.75 7.33 10.06
C ALA A 107 20.65 6.28 9.79
N ALA A 108 20.32 5.44 10.78
CA ALA A 108 19.21 4.50 10.68
C ALA A 108 17.84 5.23 10.60
N ALA A 109 17.61 6.24 11.44
CA ALA A 109 16.39 7.04 11.40
C ALA A 109 16.22 7.85 10.10
N ALA A 110 17.33 8.27 9.48
CA ALA A 110 17.30 8.94 8.19
C ALA A 110 16.89 8.00 7.04
N ARG A 111 17.23 6.70 7.13
CA ARG A 111 16.90 5.71 6.10
C ARG A 111 15.41 5.36 6.05
N THR A 112 14.72 5.38 7.18
CA THR A 112 13.27 5.13 7.26
C THR A 112 12.43 6.29 6.72
N ARG A 113 12.99 7.50 6.59
CA ARG A 113 12.28 8.68 6.04
C ARG A 113 12.10 8.66 4.52
N GLY A 114 12.90 7.87 3.80
CA GLY A 114 12.87 7.78 2.33
C GLY A 114 12.16 6.55 1.78
N GLY A 115 11.35 5.87 2.59
CA GLY A 115 10.58 4.70 2.18
C GLY A 115 9.59 5.05 1.07
N ASP A 116 9.46 4.15 0.10
CA ASP A 116 8.44 4.25 -0.94
C ASP A 116 7.06 3.98 -0.31
N PRO A 117 6.05 4.83 -0.53
CA PRO A 117 4.74 4.61 0.06
C PRO A 117 4.19 3.27 -0.40
N LEU A 118 3.69 2.46 0.55
CA LEU A 118 3.07 1.17 0.24
C LEU A 118 1.58 1.25 0.57
N TYR A 119 0.78 1.12 -0.47
CA TYR A 119 -0.67 1.13 -0.38
C TYR A 119 -1.21 -0.29 -0.48
N CYS A 120 -2.29 -0.56 0.25
CA CYS A 120 -3.07 -1.79 0.09
C CYS A 120 -4.54 -1.44 -0.09
N VAL A 121 -5.15 -1.95 -1.16
CA VAL A 121 -6.60 -1.94 -1.37
C VAL A 121 -7.11 -3.36 -1.15
N ARG A 122 -8.01 -3.53 -0.18
CA ARG A 122 -8.67 -4.82 0.10
C ARG A 122 -10.07 -4.85 -0.51
N GLY A 123 -10.54 -6.01 -0.96
CA GLY A 123 -11.96 -6.27 -1.21
C GLY A 123 -12.34 -7.66 -0.68
N ILE A 124 -13.58 -7.81 -0.21
CA ILE A 124 -14.16 -9.11 0.17
C ILE A 124 -15.26 -9.45 -0.84
N LYS A 125 -15.16 -10.62 -1.48
CA LYS A 125 -16.21 -11.10 -2.38
C LYS A 125 -17.47 -11.41 -1.57
N GLU A 126 -18.62 -10.88 -2.00
CA GLU A 126 -19.92 -11.15 -1.39
C GLU A 126 -20.18 -12.66 -1.29
N GLU A 127 -20.92 -13.06 -0.27
CA GLU A 127 -21.44 -14.42 -0.19
C GLU A 127 -22.49 -14.62 -1.29
N ASP A 128 -22.41 -15.72 -2.05
CA ASP A 128 -23.44 -16.08 -3.03
C ASP A 128 -24.80 -15.98 -2.34
N GLY A 129 -25.63 -15.04 -2.79
CA GLY A 129 -26.87 -14.68 -2.14
C GLY A 129 -27.83 -15.85 -1.99
N GLY A 130 -27.72 -16.57 -0.88
CA GLY A 130 -28.84 -17.25 -0.24
C GLY A 130 -29.82 -16.18 0.23
N GLY A 131 -30.65 -15.70 -0.71
CA GLY A 131 -31.84 -14.87 -0.52
C GLY A 131 -31.91 -14.00 0.73
N LYS A 132 -31.42 -12.75 0.65
CA LYS A 132 -31.98 -11.68 1.48
C LYS A 132 -33.29 -11.20 0.84
N LEU A 133 -34.34 -12.02 1.00
CA LEU A 133 -35.72 -11.55 0.92
C LEU A 133 -36.17 -11.27 2.36
N GLY A 134 -36.50 -10.01 2.67
CA GLY A 134 -37.28 -9.65 3.85
C GLY A 134 -36.49 -9.04 5.00
N ARG A 135 -36.47 -7.70 5.07
CA ARG A 135 -36.79 -6.99 6.31
C ARG A 135 -37.80 -5.90 5.97
N GLY A 136 -39.00 -6.07 6.49
CA GLY A 136 -40.06 -5.06 6.48
C GLY A 136 -39.89 -4.06 7.60
#